data_AF-A0A067FJZ5-F1
#
_entry.id   AF-A0A067FJZ5-F1
#
_cell.length_a   1.000
_cell.length_b   1.000
_cell.length_c   1.000
_cell.angle_alpha   90.00
_cell.angle_beta   90.00
_cell.angle_gamma   90.00
#
_symmetry.space_group_name_H-M   'P 1'
#
loop_
_entity.id
_entity.type
_entity.pdbx_description
1 polymer ?
#
loop_
_entity_poly.entity_id
_entity_poly.type
_entity_poly.pdbx_seq_one_letter_code
_entity_poly.pdbx_strand_id
1 'polypeptide(L)'
;MLPWLWVKVFLFANSKCKRYFHNRLKPSKLTWTSMYRKQHKKDIAAEAVKKKRRSTKKPYSRSIVGATLEVIQKRRTEKPEVRDAAREAALREIKERIKKTKDEKRAKKAEVTSKSKTQSKGSMPKGAAPKGPKLGGGGGKR
;
A
#
# COMPACT_ATOMS: atom_id res chain seq x y z
N MET A 1 21.38 -18.40 59.17
CA MET A 1 20.97 -17.66 57.95
C MET A 1 20.99 -16.17 58.28
N LEU A 2 22.18 -15.54 58.26
CA LEU A 2 22.36 -14.15 58.71
C LEU A 2 22.27 -13.20 57.50
N PRO A 3 21.51 -12.11 57.61
CA PRO A 3 21.29 -11.17 56.52
C PRO A 3 22.54 -10.33 56.29
N TRP A 4 23.01 -10.33 55.04
CA TRP A 4 24.08 -9.48 54.54
C TRP A 4 23.64 -8.01 54.63
N LEU A 5 23.92 -7.36 55.76
CA LEU A 5 23.72 -5.93 55.95
C LEU A 5 24.75 -5.16 55.11
N TRP A 6 24.37 -4.83 53.88
CA TRP A 6 25.12 -3.94 53.02
C TRP A 6 25.01 -2.50 53.54
N VAL A 7 26.10 -1.97 54.10
CA VAL A 7 26.16 -0.58 54.55
C VAL A 7 26.23 0.34 53.32
N LYS A 8 25.23 1.22 53.17
CA LYS A 8 25.16 2.20 52.07
C LYS A 8 25.85 3.50 52.50
N VAL A 9 26.99 3.81 51.89
CA VAL A 9 27.71 5.08 52.10
C VAL A 9 27.17 6.16 51.16
N PHE A 10 26.96 7.38 51.68
CA PHE A 10 26.49 8.54 50.92
C PHE A 10 27.52 9.66 50.98
N LEU A 11 27.78 10.29 49.84
CA LEU A 11 28.67 11.45 49.72
C LEU A 11 27.82 12.73 49.60
N PHE A 12 28.18 13.75 50.38
CA PHE A 12 27.52 15.05 50.38
C PHE A 12 28.51 16.15 50.07
N ALA A 13 28.17 17.02 49.11
CA ALA A 13 29.03 18.15 48.73
C ALA A 13 29.05 19.28 49.78
N ASN A 14 27.98 19.44 50.56
CA ASN A 14 27.86 20.49 51.57
C ASN A 14 27.00 20.07 52.77
N SER A 15 27.05 20.85 53.85
CA SER A 15 26.27 20.63 55.08
C SER A 15 24.76 20.71 54.86
N LYS A 16 24.30 21.56 53.91
CA LYS A 16 22.88 21.70 53.54
C LYS A 16 22.30 20.38 52.99
N CYS A 17 23.01 19.71 52.09
CA CYS A 17 22.62 18.41 51.54
C CYS A 17 22.58 17.33 52.61
N LYS A 18 23.59 17.31 53.52
CA LYS A 18 23.64 16.38 54.65
C LYS A 18 22.43 16.57 55.59
N ARG A 19 22.09 17.82 55.93
CA ARG A 19 20.93 18.14 56.76
C ARG A 19 19.63 17.65 56.14
N TYR A 20 19.41 17.90 54.84
CA TYR A 20 18.20 17.43 54.16
C TYR A 20 18.09 15.90 54.09
N PHE A 21 19.23 15.21 53.97
CA PHE A 21 19.26 13.75 53.98
C PHE A 21 18.86 13.17 55.35
N HIS A 22 19.39 13.70 56.45
CA HIS A 22 19.01 13.27 57.80
C HIS A 22 17.55 13.61 58.14
N ASN A 23 17.03 14.73 57.62
CA ASN A 23 15.62 15.09 57.72
C ASN A 23 14.71 14.24 56.79
N ARG A 24 15.27 13.27 56.06
CA ARG A 24 14.57 12.35 55.16
C ARG A 24 13.77 13.06 54.08
N LEU A 25 14.21 14.25 53.65
CA LEU A 25 13.59 14.97 52.55
C LEU A 25 13.95 14.30 51.22
N LYS A 26 12.92 13.98 50.45
CA LYS A 26 13.09 13.38 49.12
C LYS A 26 13.65 14.45 48.16
N PRO A 27 14.76 14.20 47.46
CA PRO A 27 15.30 15.13 46.47
C PRO A 27 14.28 15.54 45.40
N SER A 28 13.34 14.64 45.05
CA SER A 28 12.24 14.91 44.12
C SER A 28 11.30 16.04 44.53
N LYS A 29 11.30 16.47 45.80
CA LYS A 29 10.49 17.61 46.28
C LYS A 29 11.28 18.92 46.33
N LEU A 30 12.61 18.87 46.21
CA LEU A 30 13.48 20.03 46.28
C LEU A 30 13.72 20.60 44.87
N THR A 31 13.15 21.77 44.60
CA THR A 31 13.04 22.40 43.26
C THR A 31 14.36 22.58 42.52
N TRP A 32 15.45 22.81 43.25
CA TRP A 32 16.78 23.07 42.70
C TRP A 32 17.59 21.79 42.38
N THR A 33 17.14 20.62 42.82
CA THR A 33 17.90 19.37 42.63
C THR A 33 17.72 18.81 41.21
N SER A 34 18.71 18.04 40.75
CA SER A 34 18.66 17.35 39.45
C SER A 34 17.45 16.39 39.36
N MET A 35 17.13 15.66 40.43
CA MET A 35 15.99 14.74 40.46
C MET A 35 14.66 15.47 40.21
N TYR A 36 14.44 16.61 40.88
CA TYR A 36 13.26 17.43 40.64
C TYR A 36 13.19 17.91 39.19
N ARG A 37 14.29 18.45 38.65
CA ARG A 37 14.35 18.95 37.26
C ARG A 37 14.05 17.85 36.24
N LYS A 38 14.55 16.64 36.47
CA LYS A 38 14.29 15.46 35.63
C LYS A 38 12.82 15.07 35.61
N GLN A 39 12.16 15.04 36.77
CA GLN A 39 10.73 14.72 36.88
C GLN A 39 9.83 15.79 36.25
N HIS A 40 10.20 17.07 36.40
CA HIS A 40 9.42 18.21 35.92
C HIS A 40 9.82 18.68 34.52
N LYS A 41 10.59 17.87 33.77
CA LYS A 41 11.03 18.18 32.39
C LYS A 41 11.73 19.53 32.24
N LYS A 42 12.43 20.00 33.28
CA LYS A 42 13.26 21.22 33.26
C LYS A 42 14.70 20.96 32.82
N ASP A 43 14.98 19.75 32.34
CA ASP A 43 16.31 19.30 31.91
C ASP A 43 16.40 19.34 30.39
N ILE A 44 17.38 20.08 29.88
CA ILE A 44 17.60 20.32 28.45
C ILE A 44 18.00 19.02 27.73
N ALA A 45 18.63 18.08 28.45
CA ALA A 45 19.10 16.82 27.87
C ALA A 45 17.96 15.95 27.33
N ALA A 46 16.74 16.06 27.88
CA ALA A 46 15.58 15.31 27.40
C ALA A 46 15.18 15.72 25.98
N GLU A 47 15.32 17.00 25.64
CA GLU A 47 14.98 17.51 24.30
C GLU A 47 16.01 17.12 23.24
N ALA A 48 17.29 17.07 23.62
CA ALA A 48 18.38 16.68 22.72
C ALA A 48 18.22 15.24 22.21
N VAL A 49 17.82 14.31 23.09
CA VAL A 49 17.61 12.90 22.72
C VAL A 49 16.42 12.74 21.76
N LYS A 50 15.33 13.50 21.96
CA LYS A 50 14.15 13.44 21.08
C LYS A 50 14.47 13.91 19.66
N LYS A 51 15.32 14.94 19.51
CA LYS A 51 15.72 15.45 18.18
C LYS A 51 16.63 14.48 17.41
N LYS A 52 17.38 13.61 18.09
CA LYS A 52 18.37 12.71 17.45
C LYS A 52 17.79 11.39 16.93
N ARG A 53 16.49 11.11 17.08
CA ARG A 53 15.89 9.85 16.63
C ARG A 53 15.84 9.79 15.09
N ARG A 54 16.93 9.33 14.46
CA ARG A 54 17.02 9.10 13.01
C ARG A 54 16.31 7.79 12.65
N SER A 55 15.27 7.87 11.83
CA SER A 55 14.63 6.69 11.23
C SER A 55 15.51 6.19 10.08
N THR A 56 16.06 4.99 10.22
CA THR A 56 16.85 4.36 9.16
C THR A 56 15.90 3.57 8.26
N LYS A 57 15.66 4.06 7.04
CA LYS A 57 14.98 3.28 6.00
C LYS A 57 15.95 2.19 5.53
N LYS A 58 15.76 0.95 6.00
CA LYS A 58 16.53 -0.18 5.49
C LYS A 58 16.19 -0.40 4.01
N PRO A 59 17.16 -0.45 3.10
CA PRO A 59 16.88 -0.70 1.69
C PRO A 59 16.25 -2.08 1.52
N TYR A 60 15.15 -2.15 0.77
CA TYR A 60 14.49 -3.41 0.40
C TYR A 60 15.24 -4.05 -0.78
N SER A 61 16.43 -4.57 -0.50
CA SER A 61 17.30 -5.24 -1.47
C SER A 61 17.36 -6.75 -1.21
N ARG A 62 16.20 -7.39 -1.01
CA ARG A 62 16.11 -8.84 -0.80
C ARG A 62 15.73 -9.53 -2.10
N SER A 63 16.34 -10.70 -2.35
CA SER A 63 15.87 -11.63 -3.38
C SER A 63 14.49 -12.17 -3.02
N ILE A 64 13.68 -12.43 -4.03
CA ILE A 64 12.33 -12.97 -3.88
C ILE A 64 12.35 -14.40 -4.45
N VAL A 65 11.60 -15.33 -3.85
CA VAL A 65 11.51 -16.70 -4.38
C VAL A 65 11.04 -16.64 -5.84
N GLY A 66 11.81 -17.25 -6.76
CA GLY A 66 11.54 -17.21 -8.20
C GLY A 66 12.25 -16.10 -8.98
N ALA A 67 12.94 -15.16 -8.32
CA ALA A 67 13.79 -14.16 -9.00
C ALA A 67 14.98 -13.72 -8.13
N THR A 68 16.20 -13.90 -8.65
CA THR A 68 17.41 -13.41 -7.99
C THR A 68 17.46 -11.87 -8.02
N LEU A 69 18.19 -11.26 -7.08
CA LEU A 69 18.29 -9.80 -6.93
C LEU A 69 18.75 -9.12 -8.24
N GLU A 70 19.68 -9.76 -8.97
CA GLU A 70 20.23 -9.25 -10.22
C GLU A 70 19.21 -9.17 -11.35
N VAL A 71 18.32 -10.16 -11.45
CA VAL A 71 17.25 -10.18 -12.46
C VAL A 71 16.25 -9.05 -12.21
N ILE A 72 15.91 -8.82 -10.94
CA ILE A 72 15.01 -7.73 -10.53
C ILE A 72 15.62 -6.37 -10.86
N GLN A 73 16.93 -6.19 -10.60
CA GLN A 73 17.63 -4.94 -10.91
C GLN A 73 17.68 -4.70 -12.42
N LYS A 74 18.08 -5.70 -13.22
CA LYS A 74 18.13 -5.60 -14.69
C LYS A 74 16.77 -5.20 -15.28
N ARG A 75 15.68 -5.87 -14.87
CA ARG A 75 14.32 -5.49 -15.29
C ARG A 75 13.89 -4.10 -14.84
N ARG A 76 14.36 -3.61 -13.68
CA ARG A 76 14.08 -2.24 -13.20
C ARG A 76 14.89 -1.18 -13.95
N THR A 77 16.11 -1.49 -14.36
CA THR A 77 17.00 -0.55 -15.05
C THR A 77 16.83 -0.53 -16.57
N GLU A 78 16.06 -1.46 -17.15
CA GLU A 78 15.71 -1.44 -18.57
C GLU A 78 15.12 -0.07 -19.00
N LYS A 79 15.52 0.40 -20.18
CA LYS A 79 15.08 1.69 -20.72
C LYS A 79 13.56 1.66 -21.00
N PRO A 80 12.83 2.77 -20.78
CA PRO A 80 11.39 2.82 -20.99
C PRO A 80 11.00 2.47 -22.43
N GLU A 81 11.79 2.85 -23.42
CA GLU A 81 11.56 2.54 -24.84
C GLU A 81 11.47 1.03 -25.12
N VAL A 82 12.31 0.21 -24.48
CA VAL A 82 12.28 -1.26 -24.62
C VAL A 82 11.02 -1.83 -23.98
N ARG A 83 10.56 -1.23 -22.87
CA ARG A 83 9.31 -1.63 -22.23
C ARG A 83 8.09 -1.29 -23.07
N ASP A 84 8.10 -0.11 -23.68
CA ASP A 84 7.00 0.35 -24.53
C ASP A 84 6.94 -0.45 -25.83
N ALA A 85 8.08 -0.78 -26.44
CA ALA A 85 8.14 -1.71 -27.57
C ALA A 85 7.59 -3.10 -27.22
N ALA A 86 7.95 -3.65 -26.05
CA ALA A 86 7.40 -4.93 -25.58
C ALA A 86 5.89 -4.88 -25.31
N ARG A 87 5.38 -3.76 -24.78
CA ARG A 87 3.93 -3.53 -24.60
C ARG A 87 3.22 -3.44 -25.94
N GLU A 88 3.77 -2.70 -26.90
CA GLU A 88 3.18 -2.58 -28.23
C GLU A 88 3.15 -3.92 -28.97
N ALA A 89 4.22 -4.70 -28.91
CA ALA A 89 4.26 -6.04 -29.49
C ALA A 89 3.19 -6.95 -28.88
N ALA A 90 3.05 -6.96 -27.54
CA ALA A 90 2.01 -7.72 -26.86
C ALA A 90 0.60 -7.25 -27.25
N LEU A 91 0.37 -5.95 -27.36
CA LEU A 91 -0.93 -5.40 -27.79
C LEU A 91 -1.26 -5.75 -29.24
N ARG A 92 -0.26 -5.81 -30.14
CA ARG A 92 -0.45 -6.27 -31.53
C ARG A 92 -0.83 -7.75 -31.57
N GLU A 93 -0.12 -8.61 -30.84
CA GLU A 93 -0.44 -10.04 -30.76
C GLU A 93 -1.87 -10.27 -30.22
N ILE A 94 -2.27 -9.56 -29.16
CA ILE A 94 -3.63 -9.64 -28.60
C ILE A 94 -4.67 -9.20 -29.65
N LYS A 95 -4.44 -8.08 -30.34
CA LYS A 95 -5.34 -7.60 -31.40
C LYS A 95 -5.45 -8.60 -32.56
N GLU A 96 -4.35 -9.25 -32.93
CA GLU A 96 -4.34 -10.29 -33.96
C GLU A 96 -5.09 -11.55 -33.54
N ARG A 97 -4.94 -11.99 -32.29
CA ARG A 97 -5.74 -13.11 -31.73
C ARG A 97 -7.23 -12.79 -31.71
N ILE A 98 -7.60 -11.56 -31.35
CA ILE A 98 -9.00 -11.10 -31.35
C ILE A 98 -9.57 -11.06 -32.77
N LYS A 99 -8.79 -10.60 -33.76
CA LYS A 99 -9.22 -10.62 -35.17
C LYS A 99 -9.46 -12.04 -35.66
N LYS A 100 -8.50 -12.94 -35.47
CA LYS A 100 -8.61 -14.37 -35.86
C LYS A 100 -9.84 -15.03 -35.25
N THR A 101 -10.06 -14.85 -33.95
CA THR A 101 -11.25 -15.40 -33.27
C THR A 101 -12.57 -14.74 -33.69
N LYS A 102 -12.56 -13.46 -34.11
CA LYS A 102 -13.75 -12.78 -34.64
C LYS A 102 -14.09 -13.25 -36.06
N ASP A 103 -13.09 -13.51 -36.89
CA ASP A 103 -13.26 -14.00 -38.25
C ASP A 103 -13.75 -15.45 -38.26
N GLU A 104 -13.24 -16.30 -37.35
CA GLU A 104 -13.77 -17.65 -37.12
C GLU A 104 -15.23 -17.63 -36.63
N LYS A 105 -15.60 -16.68 -35.76
CA LYS A 105 -17.00 -16.51 -35.31
C LYS A 105 -17.91 -15.97 -36.42
N ARG A 106 -17.40 -15.13 -37.33
CA ARG A 106 -18.14 -14.63 -38.50
C ARG A 106 -18.34 -15.73 -39.55
N ALA A 107 -17.33 -16.56 -39.79
CA ALA A 107 -17.42 -17.72 -40.68
C ALA A 107 -18.46 -18.74 -40.19
N LYS A 108 -18.48 -19.03 -38.87
CA LYS A 108 -19.49 -19.91 -38.26
C LYS A 108 -20.91 -19.33 -38.30
N LYS A 109 -21.07 -18.00 -38.21
CA LYS A 109 -22.40 -17.37 -38.38
C LYS A 109 -22.87 -17.35 -39.84
N ALA A 110 -21.94 -17.27 -40.81
CA ALA A 110 -22.28 -17.34 -42.23
C ALA A 110 -22.74 -18.75 -42.64
N GLU A 111 -22.08 -19.80 -42.13
CA GLU A 111 -22.46 -21.20 -42.40
C GLU A 111 -23.89 -21.53 -41.89
N VAL A 112 -24.23 -21.04 -40.69
CA VAL A 112 -25.59 -21.22 -40.11
C VAL A 112 -26.66 -20.46 -40.90
N THR A 113 -26.32 -19.33 -41.54
CA THR A 113 -27.27 -18.53 -42.34
C THR A 113 -27.45 -19.09 -43.76
N SER A 114 -26.44 -19.78 -44.32
CA SER A 114 -26.55 -20.45 -45.63
C SER A 114 -27.37 -21.75 -45.61
N LYS A 115 -27.58 -22.36 -44.44
CA LYS A 115 -28.36 -23.60 -44.30
C LYS A 115 -29.86 -23.38 -44.14
N SER A 116 -30.31 -22.14 -43.94
CA SER A 116 -31.74 -21.80 -43.75
C SER A 116 -32.42 -21.24 -45.00
N LYS A 117 -31.81 -21.30 -46.19
CA LYS A 117 -32.38 -20.72 -47.43
C LYS A 117 -32.96 -21.74 -48.43
N THR A 118 -33.28 -22.95 -47.96
CA THR A 118 -33.96 -23.98 -48.77
C THR A 118 -35.12 -24.60 -48.02
N GLN A 119 -36.15 -23.83 -47.65
CA GLN A 119 -37.53 -24.37 -47.62
C GLN A 119 -38.60 -23.27 -47.55
N SER A 120 -39.65 -23.56 -48.33
CA SER A 120 -41.03 -23.03 -48.37
C SER A 120 -41.32 -21.63 -48.96
N LYS A 121 -41.86 -21.74 -50.18
CA LYS A 121 -42.71 -20.80 -50.92
C LYS A 121 -44.13 -20.83 -50.32
N GLY A 122 -44.75 -19.68 -50.10
CA GLY A 122 -46.17 -19.56 -49.71
C GLY A 122 -46.67 -18.11 -49.65
N SER A 123 -47.43 -17.73 -50.70
CA SER A 123 -48.45 -16.66 -50.87
C SER A 123 -49.17 -16.17 -49.60
N MET A 124 -49.75 -14.98 -49.41
CA MET A 124 -50.15 -13.77 -50.17
C MET A 124 -50.64 -12.69 -49.13
N PRO A 125 -51.15 -11.48 -49.45
CA PRO A 125 -50.71 -10.21 -48.84
C PRO A 125 -51.81 -9.36 -48.12
N LYS A 126 -51.41 -8.11 -47.78
CA LYS A 126 -52.22 -6.88 -47.48
C LYS A 126 -52.70 -6.75 -46.03
N GLY A 127 -52.52 -5.64 -45.31
CA GLY A 127 -51.92 -4.35 -45.61
C GLY A 127 -52.09 -3.38 -44.42
N ALA A 128 -51.61 -2.15 -44.61
CA ALA A 128 -51.88 -0.92 -43.86
C ALA A 128 -51.27 -0.76 -42.44
N ALA A 129 -50.20 0.04 -42.38
CA ALA A 129 -49.90 0.90 -41.23
C ALA A 129 -50.90 2.08 -41.21
N PRO A 130 -51.08 2.81 -40.09
CA PRO A 130 -50.08 3.84 -39.77
C PRO A 130 -49.92 4.23 -38.27
N LYS A 131 -48.85 5.01 -38.04
CA LYS A 131 -48.59 5.97 -36.94
C LYS A 131 -47.98 5.45 -35.62
N GLY A 132 -46.73 5.86 -35.35
CA GLY A 132 -46.20 6.08 -33.98
C GLY A 132 -46.70 7.43 -33.42
N PRO A 133 -46.01 8.12 -32.47
CA PRO A 133 -44.89 7.74 -31.58
C PRO A 133 -45.11 8.19 -30.09
N LYS A 134 -44.27 7.72 -29.14
CA LYS A 134 -43.76 8.45 -27.94
C LYS A 134 -43.11 7.46 -26.97
N LEU A 135 -41.81 7.57 -26.68
CA LEU A 135 -41.19 8.37 -25.60
C LEU A 135 -41.53 7.88 -24.18
N GLY A 136 -40.46 7.73 -23.39
CA GLY A 136 -40.49 7.42 -21.95
C GLY A 136 -40.23 5.93 -21.74
N GLY A 137 -39.21 5.49 -21.04
CA GLY A 137 -38.50 6.07 -19.90
C GLY A 137 -38.12 4.86 -19.07
N GLY A 138 -36.83 4.61 -18.88
CA GLY A 138 -36.27 4.79 -17.55
C GLY A 138 -36.00 3.43 -16.91
N GLY A 139 -35.03 3.42 -15.99
CA GLY A 139 -34.81 2.29 -15.09
C GLY A 139 -33.44 1.66 -15.22
N GLY A 140 -32.43 2.36 -14.71
CA GLY A 140 -31.17 1.74 -14.33
C GLY A 140 -31.33 0.75 -13.16
N LYS A 141 -30.25 0.00 -12.92
CA LYS A 141 -29.86 -0.77 -11.71
C LYS A 141 -28.77 -1.74 -12.19
N ARG A 142 -27.59 -1.91 -11.59
CA ARG A 142 -26.93 -1.47 -10.35
C ARG A 142 -25.42 -1.56 -10.61
#